data_AF-A0A0C3GPQ4-F1
#
_entry.id   AF-A0A0C3GPQ4-F1
#
_cell.length_a   1.000
_cell.length_b   1.000
_cell.length_c   1.000
_cell.angle_alpha   90.00
_cell.angle_beta   90.00
_cell.angle_gamma   90.00
#
_symmetry.space_group_name_H-M   'P 1'
#
loop_
_entity.id
_entity.type
_entity.pdbx_description
1 polymer ?
#
loop_
_entity_poly.entity_id
_entity_poly.type
_entity_poly.pdbx_seq_one_letter_code
_entity_poly.pdbx_strand_id
1 'polypeptide(L)'
;MPPQRSVLGSISGNRSFNHQLSPYQRGAIIGLTAGGVKSRSIETFLNVSRGAVRSTQDFDYLRDDGHLQARSGRPKEYSEATVYKIIYYIRQYPKDSYADVIKACNLSIKRTTIKTILSEYSITNWHARRRPLLTEANTAK
;
A
#
# COMPACT_ATOMS: atom_id res chain seq x y z
N MET A 1 -36.01 -20.60 36.56
CA MET A 1 -36.04 -19.64 35.43
C MET A 1 -34.62 -19.38 34.97
N PRO A 2 -34.33 -19.38 33.66
CA PRO A 2 -33.03 -18.92 33.18
C PRO A 2 -32.87 -17.41 33.50
N PRO A 3 -31.66 -16.95 33.83
CA PRO A 3 -31.41 -15.55 34.14
C PRO A 3 -31.71 -14.66 32.92
N GLN A 4 -32.42 -13.55 33.15
CA GLN A 4 -32.71 -12.55 32.12
C GLN A 4 -31.41 -11.89 31.66
N ARG A 5 -31.18 -11.87 30.35
CA ARG A 5 -30.03 -11.16 29.77
C ARG A 5 -30.17 -9.66 30.03
N SER A 6 -29.08 -9.02 30.42
CA SER A 6 -28.99 -7.56 30.47
C SER A 6 -29.28 -6.97 29.09
N VAL A 7 -30.13 -5.94 29.04
CA VAL A 7 -30.38 -5.17 27.82
C VAL A 7 -29.06 -4.60 27.27
N LEU A 8 -28.89 -4.69 25.95
CA LEU A 8 -27.73 -4.12 25.26
C LEU A 8 -27.69 -2.60 25.49
N GLY A 9 -26.49 -2.07 25.73
CA GLY A 9 -26.30 -0.63 25.86
C GLY A 9 -26.69 0.14 24.59
N SER A 10 -27.05 1.41 24.75
CA SER A 10 -27.40 2.31 23.64
C SER A 10 -26.29 2.39 22.60
N ILE A 11 -26.60 2.05 21.35
CA ILE A 11 -25.65 2.13 20.23
C ILE A 11 -25.67 3.57 19.70
N SER A 12 -24.57 4.31 19.85
CA SER A 12 -24.43 5.61 19.18
C SER A 12 -24.04 5.39 17.72
N GLY A 13 -24.83 5.89 16.77
CA GLY A 13 -24.51 5.82 15.33
C GLY A 13 -23.21 6.55 14.94
N ASN A 14 -22.74 7.47 15.79
CA ASN A 14 -21.51 8.25 15.55
C ASN A 14 -20.22 7.49 15.85
N ARG A 15 -20.30 6.26 16.39
CA ARG A 15 -19.13 5.44 16.69
C ARG A 15 -18.95 4.37 15.61
N SER A 16 -18.07 4.63 14.65
CA SER A 16 -17.60 3.59 13.73
C SER A 16 -16.62 2.65 14.44
N PHE A 17 -16.92 1.35 14.43
CA PHE A 17 -16.02 0.32 14.97
C PHE A 17 -14.72 0.28 14.15
N ASN A 18 -13.58 -0.03 14.79
CA ASN A 18 -12.25 -0.13 14.18
C ASN A 18 -11.73 1.13 13.44
N HIS A 19 -12.25 2.32 13.74
CA HIS A 19 -11.70 3.53 13.13
C HIS A 19 -10.30 3.86 13.69
N GLN A 20 -9.46 4.41 12.83
CA GLN A 20 -8.17 4.96 13.25
C GLN A 20 -8.38 6.35 13.85
N LEU A 21 -7.67 6.69 14.92
CA LEU A 21 -7.65 8.05 15.44
C LEU A 21 -7.21 9.04 14.35
N SER A 22 -7.81 10.22 14.32
CA SER A 22 -7.31 11.29 13.46
C SER A 22 -5.98 11.85 14.00
N PRO A 23 -5.14 12.47 13.15
CA PRO A 23 -3.94 13.16 13.62
C PRO A 23 -4.26 14.18 14.73
N TYR A 24 -5.35 14.94 14.57
CA TYR A 24 -5.86 15.86 15.59
C TYR A 24 -6.16 15.16 16.92
N GLN A 25 -6.88 14.03 16.91
CA GLN A 25 -7.18 13.28 18.13
C GLN A 25 -5.91 12.79 18.82
N ARG A 26 -4.91 12.33 18.05
CA ARG A 26 -3.61 11.94 18.63
C ARG A 26 -2.90 13.12 19.26
N GLY A 27 -2.82 14.26 18.55
CA GLY A 27 -2.22 15.50 19.07
C GLY A 27 -2.90 15.97 20.36
N ALA A 28 -4.24 15.92 20.41
CA ALA A 28 -4.99 16.24 21.62
C ALA A 28 -4.68 15.28 22.78
N ILE A 29 -4.56 13.98 22.52
CA ILE A 29 -4.15 13.00 23.54
C ILE A 29 -2.75 13.33 24.08
N ILE A 30 -1.78 13.60 23.21
CA ILE A 30 -0.39 13.90 23.60
C ILE A 30 -0.35 15.20 24.40
N GLY A 31 -1.01 16.26 23.93
CA GLY A 31 -1.08 17.55 24.64
C GLY A 31 -1.73 17.44 26.02
N LEU A 32 -2.85 16.73 26.15
CA LEU A 32 -3.50 16.48 27.45
C LEU A 32 -2.62 15.63 28.38
N THR A 33 -1.88 14.68 27.82
CA THR A 33 -0.93 13.86 28.59
C THR A 33 0.23 14.70 29.11
N ALA A 34 0.80 15.56 28.25
CA ALA A 34 1.86 16.49 28.63
C ALA A 34 1.39 17.47 29.73
N GLY A 35 0.12 17.85 29.71
CA GLY A 35 -0.54 18.63 30.77
C GLY A 35 -0.85 17.84 32.05
N GLY A 36 -0.44 16.57 32.17
CA GLY A 36 -0.62 15.74 33.38
C GLY A 36 -2.03 15.15 33.56
N VAL A 37 -2.89 15.20 32.53
CA VAL A 37 -4.25 14.65 32.61
C VAL A 37 -4.21 13.13 32.64
N LYS A 38 -4.94 12.52 33.58
CA LYS A 38 -5.04 11.05 33.70
C LYS A 38 -5.73 10.45 32.47
N SER A 39 -5.24 9.30 31.98
CA SER A 39 -5.79 8.63 30.79
C SER A 39 -7.28 8.30 30.88
N ARG A 40 -7.83 8.07 32.08
CA ARG A 40 -9.28 7.85 32.29
C ARG A 40 -10.10 9.09 31.91
N SER A 41 -9.60 10.27 32.26
CA SER A 41 -10.26 11.54 31.95
C SER A 41 -10.18 11.83 30.45
N ILE A 42 -9.04 11.51 29.82
CA ILE A 42 -8.85 11.63 28.36
C ILE A 42 -9.82 10.72 27.61
N GLU A 43 -9.99 9.47 28.07
CA GLU A 43 -10.93 8.50 27.52
C GLU A 43 -12.37 9.02 27.54
N THR A 44 -12.83 9.54 28.68
CA THR A 44 -14.18 10.12 28.79
C THR A 44 -14.35 11.40 27.97
N PHE A 45 -13.30 12.23 27.88
CA PHE A 45 -13.36 13.51 27.18
C PHE A 45 -13.35 13.35 25.66
N LEU A 46 -12.46 12.50 25.13
CA LEU A 46 -12.31 12.28 23.69
C LEU A 46 -13.17 11.11 23.16
N ASN A 47 -13.84 10.36 24.03
CA ASN A 47 -14.57 9.13 23.70
C ASN A 47 -13.71 8.11 22.95
N VAL A 48 -12.46 7.97 23.40
CA VAL A 48 -11.45 7.06 22.83
C VAL A 48 -11.11 6.00 23.86
N SER A 49 -10.90 4.74 23.42
CA SER A 49 -10.56 3.66 24.34
C SER A 49 -9.23 3.93 25.07
N ARG A 50 -9.14 3.55 26.34
CA ARG A 50 -7.88 3.62 27.11
C ARG A 50 -6.69 2.96 26.40
N GLY A 51 -6.92 1.85 25.70
CA GLY A 51 -5.88 1.16 24.93
C GLY A 51 -5.34 2.00 23.77
N ALA A 52 -6.21 2.77 23.10
CA ALA A 52 -5.79 3.69 22.06
C ALA A 52 -5.05 4.91 22.64
N VAL A 53 -5.43 5.41 23.82
CA VAL A 53 -4.67 6.46 24.53
C VAL A 53 -3.24 5.98 24.85
N ARG A 54 -3.11 4.80 25.47
CA ARG A 54 -1.79 4.21 25.82
C ARG A 54 -0.92 3.97 24.60
N SER A 55 -1.43 3.29 23.58
CA SER A 55 -0.68 3.06 22.34
C SER A 55 -0.38 4.35 21.59
N THR A 56 -1.17 5.41 21.76
CA THR A 56 -0.83 6.73 21.21
C THR A 56 0.40 7.30 21.90
N GLN A 57 0.46 7.25 23.23
CA GLN A 57 1.63 7.67 24.02
C GLN A 57 2.86 6.82 23.72
N ASP A 58 2.71 5.49 23.69
CA ASP A 58 3.83 4.56 23.49
C ASP A 58 4.51 4.75 22.13
N PHE A 59 3.73 5.02 21.07
CA PHE A 59 4.25 5.18 19.71
C PHE A 59 4.46 6.63 19.30
N ASP A 60 4.33 7.59 20.21
CA ASP A 60 4.39 9.02 19.87
C ASP A 60 5.73 9.40 19.23
N TYR A 61 6.83 8.92 19.81
CA TYR A 61 8.19 9.16 19.33
C TYR A 61 8.47 8.65 17.91
N LEU A 62 7.62 7.77 17.37
CA LEU A 62 7.75 7.22 16.01
C LEU A 62 6.88 7.94 14.98
N ARG A 63 5.92 8.77 15.42
CA ARG A 63 4.98 9.43 14.52
C ARG A 63 5.50 10.80 14.12
N ASP A 64 5.20 11.16 12.88
CA ASP A 64 5.43 12.51 12.35
C ASP A 64 4.07 13.23 12.24
N ASP A 65 3.92 14.38 12.89
CA ASP A 65 2.68 15.17 12.96
C ASP A 65 1.41 14.37 13.33
N GLY A 66 1.54 13.34 14.18
CA GLY A 66 0.42 12.49 14.58
C GLY A 66 -0.12 11.59 13.46
N HIS A 67 0.57 11.49 12.33
CA HIS A 67 0.27 10.52 11.27
C HIS A 67 0.72 9.11 11.65
N LEU A 68 0.02 8.11 11.13
CA LEU A 68 0.42 6.71 11.31
C LEU A 68 1.56 6.36 10.35
N GLN A 69 2.50 5.58 10.84
CA GLN A 69 3.50 4.95 9.99
C GLN A 69 2.84 3.93 9.06
N ALA A 70 3.25 3.93 7.79
CA ALA A 70 2.83 2.92 6.84
C ALA A 70 3.33 1.54 7.27
N ARG A 71 2.46 0.53 7.17
CA ARG A 71 2.87 -0.86 7.43
C ARG A 71 3.80 -1.32 6.32
N SER A 72 4.85 -2.05 6.68
CA SER A 72 5.67 -2.74 5.69
C SER A 72 4.80 -3.72 4.90
N GLY A 73 4.78 -3.57 3.58
CA GLY A 73 4.09 -4.49 2.69
C GLY A 73 4.75 -5.87 2.63
N ARG A 74 4.14 -6.79 1.89
CA ARG A 74 4.73 -8.10 1.61
C ARG A 74 6.05 -7.91 0.83
N PRO A 75 7.13 -8.63 1.16
CA PRO A 75 8.37 -8.58 0.38
C PRO A 75 8.14 -9.04 -1.07
N LYS A 76 8.93 -8.49 -2.00
CA LYS A 76 8.90 -8.86 -3.43
C LYS A 76 9.33 -10.33 -3.60
N GLU A 77 8.73 -11.04 -4.56
CA GLU A 77 9.04 -12.45 -4.86
C GLU A 77 10.38 -12.64 -5.60
N TYR A 78 11.02 -11.55 -6.00
CA TYR A 78 12.24 -11.55 -6.80
C TYR A 78 13.33 -10.73 -6.13
N SER A 79 14.58 -11.14 -6.35
CA SER A 79 15.78 -10.43 -5.89
C SER A 79 16.16 -9.31 -6.85
N GLU A 80 16.87 -8.31 -6.36
CA GLU A 80 17.46 -7.25 -7.18
C GLU A 80 18.41 -7.81 -8.25
N ALA A 81 19.18 -8.85 -7.93
CA ALA A 81 20.07 -9.51 -8.91
C ALA A 81 19.28 -10.06 -10.11
N THR A 82 18.06 -10.55 -9.86
CA THR A 82 17.16 -11.02 -10.92
C THR A 82 16.66 -9.86 -11.78
N VAL A 83 16.33 -8.72 -11.15
CA VAL A 83 15.94 -7.50 -11.86
C VAL A 83 17.05 -7.03 -12.79
N TYR A 84 18.29 -6.98 -12.31
CA TYR A 84 19.45 -6.60 -13.13
C TYR A 84 19.64 -7.52 -14.33
N LYS A 85 19.52 -8.84 -14.16
CA LYS A 85 19.61 -9.80 -15.28
C LYS A 85 18.54 -9.56 -16.33
N ILE A 86 17.29 -9.33 -15.92
CA ILE A 86 16.17 -9.05 -16.82
C ILE A 86 16.43 -7.77 -17.62
N ILE A 87 16.82 -6.69 -16.95
CA ILE A 87 17.05 -5.38 -17.58
C ILE A 87 18.21 -5.45 -18.56
N TYR A 88 19.32 -6.10 -18.15
CA TYR A 88 20.47 -6.28 -19.01
C TYR A 88 20.07 -7.04 -20.29
N TYR A 89 19.37 -8.17 -20.15
CA TYR A 89 18.95 -8.98 -21.28
C TYR A 89 18.05 -8.21 -22.25
N ILE A 90 17.03 -7.51 -21.74
CA ILE A 90 16.08 -6.76 -22.58
C ILE A 90 16.74 -5.59 -23.29
N ARG A 91 17.73 -4.93 -22.68
CA ARG A 91 18.48 -3.87 -23.34
C ARG A 91 19.35 -4.41 -24.49
N GLN A 92 19.89 -5.63 -24.35
CA GLN A 92 20.64 -6.29 -25.42
C GLN A 92 19.72 -6.81 -26.53
N TYR A 93 18.56 -7.39 -26.16
CA TYR A 93 17.62 -8.02 -27.08
C TYR A 93 16.19 -7.46 -26.92
N PRO A 94 15.93 -6.21 -27.37
CA PRO A 94 14.67 -5.52 -27.10
C PRO A 94 13.45 -6.09 -27.85
N LYS A 95 13.67 -6.97 -28.84
CA LYS A 95 12.60 -7.56 -29.65
C LYS A 95 12.11 -8.91 -29.10
N ASP A 96 12.79 -9.46 -28.11
CA ASP A 96 12.44 -10.76 -27.54
C ASP A 96 11.10 -10.72 -26.80
N SER A 97 10.36 -11.83 -26.85
CA SER A 97 9.14 -11.95 -26.09
C SER A 97 9.46 -12.13 -24.61
N TYR A 98 8.53 -11.75 -23.73
CA TYR A 98 8.67 -12.02 -22.29
C TYR A 98 8.88 -13.51 -21.98
N ALA A 99 8.37 -14.41 -22.83
CA ALA A 99 8.61 -15.85 -22.69
C ALA A 99 10.08 -16.22 -22.95
N ASP A 100 10.72 -15.55 -23.90
CA ASP A 100 12.11 -15.78 -24.28
C ASP A 100 13.04 -15.20 -23.22
N VAL A 101 12.72 -14.02 -22.67
CA VAL A 101 13.43 -13.43 -21.53
C VAL A 101 13.43 -14.38 -20.33
N ILE A 102 12.28 -15.00 -20.01
CA ILE A 102 12.17 -15.97 -18.90
C ILE A 102 13.08 -17.17 -19.14
N LYS A 103 13.10 -17.71 -20.37
CA LYS A 103 13.95 -18.84 -20.75
C LYS A 103 15.43 -18.47 -20.71
N ALA A 104 15.82 -17.34 -21.32
CA ALA A 104 17.21 -16.92 -21.40
C ALA A 104 17.81 -16.58 -20.02
N CYS A 105 17.00 -16.00 -19.13
CA CYS A 105 17.43 -15.70 -17.77
C CYS A 105 17.21 -16.86 -16.77
N ASN A 106 16.65 -18.00 -17.21
CA ASN A 106 16.29 -19.16 -16.38
C ASN A 106 15.47 -18.77 -15.13
N LEU A 107 14.38 -18.03 -15.34
CA LEU A 107 13.55 -17.49 -14.25
C LEU A 107 12.27 -18.31 -14.05
N SER A 108 11.79 -18.40 -12.81
CA SER A 108 10.48 -18.96 -12.47
C SER A 108 9.37 -17.89 -12.35
N ILE A 109 9.70 -16.66 -12.73
CA ILE A 109 8.84 -15.49 -12.51
C ILE A 109 7.70 -15.43 -13.54
N LYS A 110 6.50 -15.02 -13.10
CA LYS A 110 5.35 -14.81 -13.98
C LYS A 110 5.57 -13.63 -14.93
N ARG A 111 5.00 -13.71 -16.14
CA ARG A 111 5.10 -12.64 -17.16
C ARG A 111 4.57 -11.29 -16.68
N THR A 112 3.52 -11.27 -15.87
CA THR A 112 2.94 -10.05 -15.29
C THR A 112 3.93 -9.31 -14.39
N THR A 113 4.70 -10.05 -13.60
CA THR A 113 5.74 -9.51 -12.72
C THR A 113 6.87 -8.86 -13.52
N ILE A 114 7.26 -9.45 -14.66
CA ILE A 114 8.25 -8.84 -15.57
C ILE A 114 7.72 -7.53 -16.13
N LYS A 115 6.44 -7.47 -16.54
CA LYS A 115 5.82 -6.22 -17.01
C LYS A 115 5.83 -5.13 -15.93
N THR A 116 5.49 -5.47 -14.68
CA THR A 116 5.54 -4.49 -13.58
C THR A 116 6.96 -4.01 -13.33
N ILE A 117 7.95 -4.91 -13.34
CA ILE A 117 9.37 -4.52 -13.21
C ILE A 117 9.75 -3.55 -14.34
N LEU A 118 9.46 -3.88 -15.60
CA LEU A 118 9.83 -3.02 -16.73
C LEU A 118 9.13 -1.67 -16.72
N SER A 119 7.89 -1.61 -16.23
CA SER A 119 7.18 -0.35 -16.02
C SER A 119 7.85 0.53 -14.97
N GLU A 120 8.40 -0.04 -13.88
CA GLU A 120 9.17 0.73 -12.88
C GLU A 120 10.41 1.39 -13.52
N TYR A 121 11.02 0.74 -14.52
CA TYR A 121 12.18 1.25 -15.25
C TYR A 121 11.82 2.03 -16.54
N SER A 122 10.53 2.36 -16.74
CA SER A 122 10.04 3.07 -17.93
C SER A 122 10.37 2.37 -19.28
N ILE A 123 10.62 1.05 -19.26
CA ILE A 123 10.85 0.26 -20.46
C ILE A 123 9.49 -0.27 -20.94
N THR A 124 8.96 0.36 -21.97
CA THR A 124 7.69 -0.04 -22.58
C THR A 124 7.93 -0.60 -23.97
N ASN A 125 7.30 -1.74 -24.28
CA ASN A 125 7.32 -2.28 -25.64
C ASN A 125 6.43 -1.41 -26.53
N TRP A 126 7.05 -0.49 -27.25
CA TRP A 126 6.41 0.19 -28.37
C TRP A 126 6.34 -0.79 -29.54
N HIS A 127 5.19 -1.45 -29.69
CA HIS A 127 4.90 -2.16 -30.93
C HIS A 127 4.74 -1.11 -32.04
N ALA A 128 5.81 -0.92 -32.83
CA ALA A 128 5.70 -0.17 -34.06
C ALA A 128 4.60 -0.81 -34.91
N ARG A 129 3.50 -0.08 -35.13
CA ARG A 129 2.47 -0.51 -36.09
C ARG A 129 3.18 -0.71 -37.42
N ARG A 130 3.05 -1.93 -37.96
CA ARG A 130 3.62 -2.28 -39.26
C ARG A 130 3.14 -1.24 -40.26
N ARG A 131 4.05 -0.69 -41.08
CA ARG A 131 3.69 0.29 -42.12
C ARG A 131 2.52 -0.28 -42.93
N PRO A 132 1.41 0.47 -43.11
CA PRO A 132 0.31 -0.01 -43.93
C PRO A 132 0.85 -0.36 -45.31
N LEU A 133 0.40 -1.48 -45.86
CA LEU A 133 0.78 -1.90 -47.19
C LEU A 133 0.29 -0.84 -48.19
N LEU A 134 1.12 -0.52 -49.19
CA LEU A 134 0.75 0.31 -50.32
C LEU A 134 -0.26 -0.48 -51.17
N THR A 135 -1.53 -0.35 -50.83
CA THR A 135 -2.67 -0.84 -51.61
C THR A 135 -3.33 0.35 -52.32
N GLU A 136 -3.98 0.10 -53.46
CA GLU A 136 -4.65 1.14 -54.25
C GLU A 136 -5.63 1.98 -53.41
N ALA A 137 -6.34 1.34 -52.46
CA ALA A 137 -7.25 1.96 -51.51
C ALA A 137 -6.57 2.95 -50.52
N ASN A 138 -5.27 2.79 -50.24
CA ASN A 138 -4.51 3.66 -49.34
C ASN A 138 -3.75 4.77 -50.08
N THR A 139 -3.62 4.67 -51.41
CA THR A 139 -2.96 5.67 -52.28
C THR A 139 -3.93 6.67 -52.90
N ALA A 140 -5.23 6.38 -52.91
CA ALA A 140 -6.24 7.32 -53.39
C ALA A 140 -6.33 8.51 -52.41
N LYS A 141 -5.96 9.70 -52.89
CA LYS A 141 -6.20 10.99 -52.24
C LYS A 141 -7.65 11.43 -52.43
#